data_AF-A0AAW3SR53-F1
#
_entry.id   AF-A0AAW3SR53-F1
#
_cell.length_a   1.000
_cell.length_b   1.000
_cell.length_c   1.000
_cell.angle_alpha   90.00
_cell.angle_beta   90.00
_cell.angle_gamma   90.00
#
_symmetry.space_group_name_H-M   'P 1'
#
loop_
_entity.id
_entity.type
_entity.pdbx_description
1 polymer ?
#
loop_
_entity_poly.entity_id
_entity_poly.type
_entity_poly.pdbx_seq_one_letter_code
_entity_poly.pdbx_strand_id
1 'polypeptide(L)'
;MPHNFDGISFLVGNESLMLEMVNQRALKPFDERVIAFLDHFSKRLFRNPLAKAWPDVISLAFWCRKSSILQMKKAYPDLSGRMGRGLAFHIAPSNVAVNFAYSLIAGLLSGNTNIVRVPSRDFPQVSLICDELNATLYEQSIISPYVCLVRYGREKAVNDMLSAWCQTRLVWGGDETITTIRQSPLLPRGLDLAFANRYSLALIDASSYLSIQDKQTIAERFYNDTFLTDQNACTSPKLVIWLGKEEETEEARAQFWTEFGVFSQKKYELQAVVAVRKLTQFCTLSASIEGVKKTSDSRNLVFRVLLDKLDGKTMNHAGAGGYFLEYLAREIDEIYPVCNNSRCQTLSTLGVDIERINAFLAECRPEGVDRVVPIGKTMDFGLQWDGYDLIYMLTRCVVI
;
A
#
# COMPACT_ATOMS: atom_id res chain seq x y z
N MET A 1 6.81 -19.18 31.09
CA MET A 1 5.66 -19.98 30.63
C MET A 1 6.11 -20.77 29.41
N PRO A 2 5.66 -22.02 29.20
CA PRO A 2 5.91 -22.71 27.93
C PRO A 2 5.33 -21.86 26.79
N HIS A 3 6.11 -21.65 25.74
CA HIS A 3 5.67 -20.95 24.55
C HIS A 3 4.76 -21.88 23.74
N ASN A 4 3.56 -21.42 23.40
CA ASN A 4 2.61 -22.22 22.63
C ASN A 4 2.77 -21.90 21.14
N PHE A 5 3.38 -22.83 20.40
CA PHE A 5 3.55 -22.75 18.95
C PHE A 5 2.50 -23.57 18.18
N ASP A 6 1.50 -24.14 18.86
CA ASP A 6 0.44 -24.90 18.22
C ASP A 6 -0.29 -24.03 17.20
N GLY A 7 -0.44 -24.55 15.98
CA GLY A 7 -1.11 -23.85 14.87
C GLY A 7 -0.22 -22.90 14.07
N ILE A 8 1.08 -22.78 14.40
CA ILE A 8 2.03 -21.99 13.61
C ILE A 8 2.71 -22.86 12.56
N SER A 9 2.53 -22.51 11.28
CA SER A 9 3.28 -23.06 10.16
C SER A 9 4.46 -22.14 9.83
N PHE A 10 5.67 -22.70 9.80
CA PHE A 10 6.89 -21.98 9.46
C PHE A 10 7.16 -22.09 7.96
N LEU A 11 7.19 -20.96 7.27
CA LEU A 11 7.50 -20.87 5.84
C LEU A 11 8.98 -20.52 5.61
N VAL A 12 9.57 -19.73 6.50
CA VAL A 12 11.00 -19.41 6.55
C VAL A 12 11.45 -19.42 8.01
N GLY A 13 12.53 -20.13 8.29
CA GLY A 13 13.02 -20.36 9.65
C GLY A 13 12.32 -21.53 10.34
N ASN A 14 12.46 -21.61 11.67
CA ASN A 14 11.86 -22.66 12.51
C ASN A 14 11.64 -22.15 13.94
N GLU A 15 11.06 -22.98 14.79
CA GLU A 15 10.76 -22.65 16.19
C GLU A 15 12.00 -22.23 16.98
N SER A 16 13.09 -23.00 16.89
CA SER A 16 14.35 -22.70 17.60
C SER A 16 14.90 -21.33 17.19
N LEU A 17 14.90 -21.02 15.88
CA LEU A 17 15.30 -19.72 15.37
C LEU A 17 14.44 -18.60 15.95
N MET A 18 13.11 -18.77 15.93
CA MET A 18 12.17 -17.76 16.44
C MET A 18 12.43 -17.43 17.92
N LEU A 19 12.72 -18.45 18.74
CA LEU A 19 13.08 -18.27 20.15
C LEU A 19 14.40 -17.52 20.33
N GLU A 20 15.38 -17.73 19.46
CA GLU A 20 16.68 -17.05 19.53
C GLU A 20 16.61 -15.57 19.09
N MET A 21 15.64 -15.20 18.23
CA MET A 21 15.51 -13.85 17.67
C MET A 21 15.34 -12.74 18.72
N VAL A 22 14.81 -13.05 19.90
CA VAL A 22 14.65 -12.08 21.00
C VAL A 22 15.98 -11.63 21.59
N ASN A 23 17.04 -12.45 21.44
CA ASN A 23 18.39 -12.17 21.94
C ASN A 23 19.34 -11.68 20.84
N GLN A 24 18.87 -11.63 19.60
CA GLN A 24 19.69 -11.24 18.45
C GLN A 24 20.03 -9.74 18.51
N ARG A 25 21.30 -9.41 18.26
CA ARG A 25 21.75 -8.02 18.24
C ARG A 25 21.18 -7.29 17.03
N ALA A 26 20.61 -6.10 17.26
CA ALA A 26 20.18 -5.21 16.19
C ALA A 26 21.36 -4.79 15.30
N LEU A 27 21.08 -4.59 14.02
CA LEU A 27 22.02 -4.06 13.05
C LEU A 27 21.93 -2.53 12.95
N LYS A 28 22.91 -1.96 12.27
CA LYS A 28 22.82 -0.57 11.81
C LYS A 28 21.82 -0.49 10.65
N PRO A 29 21.07 0.62 10.50
CA PRO A 29 20.22 0.82 9.34
C PRO A 29 21.07 0.79 8.06
N PHE A 30 20.54 0.16 7.01
CA PHE A 30 21.22 -0.06 5.74
C PHE A 30 22.59 -0.76 5.89
N ASP A 31 22.67 -1.76 6.77
CA ASP A 31 23.84 -2.63 6.90
C ASP A 31 24.18 -3.30 5.56
N GLU A 32 25.46 -3.27 5.16
CA GLU A 32 25.91 -3.77 3.86
C GLU A 32 25.60 -5.26 3.65
N ARG A 33 25.55 -6.06 4.72
CA ARG A 33 25.17 -7.48 4.64
C ARG A 33 23.71 -7.64 4.25
N VAL A 34 22.83 -6.78 4.77
CA VAL A 34 21.41 -6.77 4.39
C VAL A 34 21.25 -6.34 2.94
N ILE A 35 21.97 -5.29 2.51
CA ILE A 35 21.92 -4.81 1.12
C ILE A 35 22.40 -5.90 0.15
N ALA A 36 23.50 -6.59 0.47
CA ALA A 36 24.03 -7.68 -0.33
C ALA A 36 23.05 -8.86 -0.43
N PHE A 37 22.39 -9.20 0.68
CA PHE A 37 21.34 -10.22 0.72
C PHE A 37 20.15 -9.87 -0.15
N LEU A 38 19.63 -8.64 -0.04
CA LEU A 38 18.48 -8.19 -0.83
C LEU A 38 18.79 -8.08 -2.32
N ASP A 39 20.02 -7.69 -2.68
CA ASP A 39 20.46 -7.68 -4.08
C ASP A 39 20.56 -9.10 -4.66
N HIS A 40 21.00 -10.05 -3.85
CA HIS A 40 21.04 -11.46 -4.25
C HIS A 40 19.63 -12.05 -4.40
N PHE A 41 18.76 -11.82 -3.42
CA PHE A 41 17.33 -12.17 -3.48
C PHE A 41 16.64 -11.57 -4.73
N SER A 42 16.88 -10.29 -5.02
CA SER A 42 16.40 -9.61 -6.22
C SER A 42 16.82 -10.33 -7.51
N LYS A 43 18.11 -10.66 -7.64
CA LYS A 43 18.65 -11.38 -8.80
C LYS A 43 18.03 -12.76 -8.97
N ARG A 44 17.74 -13.46 -7.87
CA ARG A 44 17.06 -14.76 -7.90
C ARG A 44 15.63 -14.64 -8.40
N LEU A 45 14.86 -13.68 -7.88
CA LEU A 45 13.51 -13.41 -8.37
C LEU A 45 13.49 -13.11 -9.88
N PHE A 46 14.42 -12.30 -10.40
CA PHE A 46 14.50 -12.03 -11.85
C PHE A 46 14.83 -13.26 -12.70
N ARG A 47 15.62 -14.19 -12.16
CA ARG A 47 16.02 -15.43 -12.84
C ARG A 47 14.93 -16.49 -12.79
N ASN A 48 14.06 -16.48 -11.78
CA ASN A 48 12.97 -17.43 -11.63
C ASN A 48 11.88 -17.20 -12.70
N PRO A 49 11.63 -18.16 -13.63
CA PRO A 49 10.60 -18.01 -14.65
C PRO A 49 9.18 -17.90 -14.08
N LEU A 50 8.90 -18.54 -12.95
CA LEU A 50 7.59 -18.47 -12.30
C LEU A 50 7.31 -17.07 -11.74
N ALA A 51 8.35 -16.34 -11.31
CA ALA A 51 8.21 -14.98 -10.79
C ALA A 51 7.76 -14.01 -11.90
N LYS A 52 8.16 -14.26 -13.15
CA LYS A 52 7.81 -13.40 -14.31
C LYS A 52 6.33 -13.41 -14.64
N ALA A 53 5.58 -14.41 -14.18
CA ALA A 53 4.13 -14.44 -14.32
C ALA A 53 3.42 -13.45 -13.38
N TRP A 54 4.13 -12.88 -12.40
CA TRP A 54 3.57 -12.06 -11.33
C TRP A 54 4.21 -10.66 -11.31
N PRO A 55 3.55 -9.64 -11.93
CA PRO A 55 4.11 -8.29 -12.03
C PRO A 55 4.41 -7.64 -10.66
N ASP A 56 3.64 -7.96 -9.63
CA ASP A 56 3.83 -7.53 -8.25
C ASP A 56 5.12 -8.11 -7.63
N VAL A 57 5.45 -9.38 -7.92
CA VAL A 57 6.72 -10.01 -7.51
C VAL A 57 7.91 -9.41 -8.28
N ILE A 58 7.74 -9.12 -9.57
CA ILE A 58 8.79 -8.44 -10.35
C ILE A 58 9.03 -7.01 -9.85
N SER A 59 7.97 -6.30 -9.45
CA SER A 59 8.09 -4.99 -8.82
C SER A 59 8.87 -5.06 -7.51
N LEU A 60 8.60 -6.07 -6.68
CA LEU A 60 9.40 -6.37 -5.48
C LEU A 60 10.88 -6.62 -5.84
N ALA A 61 11.16 -7.43 -6.86
CA ALA A 61 12.53 -7.70 -7.30
C ALA A 61 13.27 -6.42 -7.70
N PHE A 62 12.62 -5.50 -8.43
CA PHE A 62 13.20 -4.20 -8.76
C PHE A 62 13.45 -3.33 -7.53
N TRP A 63 12.55 -3.39 -6.55
CA TRP A 63 12.66 -2.60 -5.32
C TRP A 63 13.82 -3.07 -4.44
N CYS A 64 14.06 -4.39 -4.37
CA CYS A 64 15.13 -5.03 -3.61
C CYS A 64 16.55 -4.86 -4.18
N ARG A 65 16.70 -4.47 -5.46
CA ARG A 65 18.03 -4.40 -6.09
C ARG A 65 18.91 -3.35 -5.40
N LYS A 66 20.23 -3.58 -5.37
CA LYS A 66 21.18 -2.69 -4.68
C LYS A 66 21.04 -1.22 -5.09
N SER A 67 20.88 -0.93 -6.38
CA SER A 67 20.75 0.46 -6.86
C SER A 67 19.48 1.15 -6.36
N SER A 68 18.36 0.42 -6.22
CA SER A 68 17.12 0.94 -5.65
C SER A 68 17.29 1.24 -4.16
N ILE A 69 17.87 0.32 -3.40
CA ILE A 69 18.12 0.50 -1.97
C ILE A 69 19.06 1.67 -1.69
N LEU A 70 20.15 1.79 -2.46
CA LEU A 70 21.08 2.91 -2.32
C LEU A 70 20.45 4.25 -2.71
N GLN A 71 19.51 4.26 -3.66
CA GLN A 71 18.74 5.46 -3.96
C GLN A 71 17.80 5.83 -2.81
N MET A 72 17.10 4.87 -2.21
CA MET A 72 16.25 5.10 -1.04
C MET A 72 17.07 5.59 0.17
N LYS A 73 18.28 5.06 0.37
CA LYS A 73 19.21 5.47 1.45
C LYS A 73 19.55 6.96 1.39
N LYS A 74 19.54 7.58 0.21
CA LYS A 74 19.85 9.03 0.05
C LYS A 74 18.84 9.94 0.76
N ALA A 75 17.61 9.47 1.03
CA ALA A 75 16.63 10.21 1.82
C ALA A 75 17.02 10.31 3.32
N TYR A 76 18.03 9.57 3.75
CA TYR A 76 18.48 9.46 5.14
C TYR A 76 19.95 9.88 5.26
N PRO A 77 20.25 11.20 5.24
CA PRO A 77 21.62 11.70 5.17
C PRO A 77 22.46 11.39 6.43
N ASP A 78 21.83 11.29 7.60
CA ASP A 78 22.51 10.91 8.84
C ASP A 78 21.76 9.81 9.61
N LEU A 79 22.41 8.66 9.72
CA LEU A 79 21.97 7.48 10.45
C LEU A 79 23.04 7.01 11.46
N SER A 80 24.09 7.79 11.68
CA SER A 80 25.28 7.39 12.44
C SER A 80 24.98 7.03 13.91
N GLY A 81 24.05 7.75 14.54
CA GLY A 81 23.57 7.50 15.89
C GLY A 81 22.35 6.59 15.99
N ARG A 82 21.99 5.86 14.93
CA ARG A 82 20.78 5.01 14.89
C ARG A 82 21.10 3.52 14.83
N MET A 83 20.26 2.74 15.50
CA MET A 83 20.26 1.28 15.43
C MET A 83 18.84 0.75 15.34
N GLY A 84 18.66 -0.48 14.85
CA GLY A 84 17.39 -1.19 14.95
C GLY A 84 16.88 -1.22 16.40
N ARG A 85 15.56 -1.18 16.56
CA ARG A 85 14.90 -1.26 17.88
C ARG A 85 15.05 -2.63 18.52
N GLY A 86 15.09 -3.70 17.71
CA GLY A 86 15.15 -5.07 18.17
C GLY A 86 14.29 -5.97 17.28
N LEU A 87 13.41 -6.77 17.88
CA LEU A 87 12.43 -7.60 17.21
C LEU A 87 11.23 -6.76 16.74
N ALA A 88 10.98 -6.81 15.43
CA ALA A 88 9.79 -6.32 14.78
C ALA A 88 8.83 -7.49 14.47
N PHE A 89 7.59 -7.38 14.95
CA PHE A 89 6.53 -8.34 14.66
C PHE A 89 5.54 -7.73 13.66
N HIS A 90 5.41 -8.35 12.50
CA HIS A 90 4.62 -7.82 11.38
C HIS A 90 3.41 -8.70 11.12
N ILE A 91 2.24 -8.08 10.92
CA ILE A 91 1.00 -8.75 10.54
C ILE A 91 0.58 -8.18 9.19
N ALA A 92 0.77 -8.97 8.13
CA ALA A 92 0.45 -8.56 6.77
C ALA A 92 -1.06 -8.60 6.50
N PRO A 93 -1.57 -7.81 5.53
CA PRO A 93 -2.99 -7.77 5.22
C PRO A 93 -3.39 -9.01 4.42
N SER A 94 -4.64 -9.46 4.57
CA SER A 94 -5.11 -10.70 3.91
C SER A 94 -5.40 -10.56 2.41
N ASN A 95 -5.45 -9.34 1.89
CA ASN A 95 -5.88 -9.03 0.52
C ASN A 95 -4.73 -8.67 -0.45
N VAL A 96 -3.52 -8.41 0.04
CA VAL A 96 -2.36 -8.03 -0.81
C VAL A 96 -1.24 -9.04 -0.63
N ALA A 97 -0.98 -9.85 -1.66
CA ALA A 97 -0.08 -11.00 -1.58
C ALA A 97 1.37 -10.62 -1.22
N VAL A 98 1.91 -9.55 -1.79
CA VAL A 98 3.35 -9.20 -1.70
C VAL A 98 3.67 -8.25 -0.53
N ASN A 99 2.66 -7.66 0.14
CA ASN A 99 2.90 -6.61 1.16
C ASN A 99 3.76 -7.08 2.34
N PHE A 100 3.66 -8.35 2.73
CA PHE A 100 4.49 -8.92 3.81
C PHE A 100 5.99 -8.80 3.50
N ALA A 101 6.37 -8.91 2.23
CA ALA A 101 7.77 -8.83 1.81
C ALA A 101 8.29 -7.39 1.91
N TYR A 102 7.51 -6.39 1.49
CA TYR A 102 7.87 -4.98 1.69
C TYR A 102 8.03 -4.64 3.18
N SER A 103 7.11 -5.11 4.03
CA SER A 103 7.18 -4.93 5.49
C SER A 103 8.44 -5.60 6.09
N LEU A 104 8.73 -6.85 5.69
CA LEU A 104 9.95 -7.58 6.08
C LEU A 104 11.20 -6.78 5.74
N ILE A 105 11.31 -6.33 4.49
CA ILE A 105 12.51 -5.67 4.00
C ILE A 105 12.70 -4.30 4.64
N ALA A 106 11.63 -3.55 4.89
CA ALA A 106 11.72 -2.32 5.69
C ALA A 106 12.27 -2.60 7.10
N GLY A 107 11.85 -3.72 7.72
CA GLY A 107 12.40 -4.22 8.98
C GLY A 107 13.88 -4.60 8.92
N LEU A 108 14.31 -5.29 7.85
CA LEU A 108 15.72 -5.63 7.62
C LEU A 108 16.58 -4.39 7.36
N LEU A 109 16.12 -3.46 6.52
CA LEU A 109 16.82 -2.22 6.20
C LEU A 109 16.94 -1.28 7.40
N SER A 110 16.03 -1.36 8.36
CA SER A 110 16.11 -0.65 9.64
C SER A 110 16.95 -1.37 10.70
N GLY A 111 17.44 -2.58 10.40
CA GLY A 111 18.35 -3.35 11.25
C GLY A 111 17.67 -4.17 12.35
N ASN A 112 16.41 -4.52 12.17
CA ASN A 112 15.63 -5.30 13.12
C ASN A 112 15.65 -6.79 12.78
N THR A 113 15.40 -7.65 13.78
CA THR A 113 14.93 -9.02 13.52
C THR A 113 13.44 -9.00 13.22
N ASN A 114 12.95 -9.90 12.38
CA ASN A 114 11.59 -9.81 11.83
C ASN A 114 10.86 -11.13 11.90
N ILE A 115 9.81 -11.19 12.73
CA ILE A 115 8.80 -12.24 12.65
C ILE A 115 7.64 -11.66 11.86
N VAL A 116 7.31 -12.26 10.71
CA VAL A 116 6.23 -11.78 9.84
C VAL A 116 5.18 -12.86 9.70
N ARG A 117 3.96 -12.53 10.12
CA ARG A 117 2.77 -13.29 9.78
C ARG A 117 2.37 -12.93 8.35
N VAL A 118 2.53 -13.87 7.42
CA VAL A 118 2.14 -13.72 6.01
C VAL A 118 0.60 -13.69 5.87
N PRO A 119 0.05 -13.27 4.72
CA PRO A 119 -1.40 -13.32 4.48
C PRO A 119 -1.96 -14.73 4.73
N SER A 120 -3.12 -14.81 5.37
CA SER A 120 -3.80 -16.07 5.66
C SER A 120 -4.40 -16.73 4.41
N ARG A 121 -4.74 -15.91 3.40
CA ARG A 121 -5.18 -16.40 2.09
C ARG A 121 -3.99 -17.03 1.36
N ASP A 122 -4.26 -18.14 0.69
CA ASP A 122 -3.23 -18.80 -0.08
C ASP A 122 -3.01 -18.09 -1.41
N PHE A 123 -1.81 -17.54 -1.58
CA PHE A 123 -1.36 -16.84 -2.78
C PHE A 123 -0.12 -17.53 -3.32
N PRO A 124 -0.06 -17.91 -4.61
CA PRO A 124 1.14 -18.46 -5.22
C PRO A 124 2.38 -17.57 -5.04
N GLN A 125 2.20 -16.24 -5.05
CA GLN A 125 3.28 -15.29 -4.81
C GLN A 125 3.93 -15.45 -3.44
N VAL A 126 3.16 -15.78 -2.39
CA VAL A 126 3.69 -15.95 -1.03
C VAL A 126 4.63 -17.16 -0.99
N SER A 127 4.21 -18.30 -1.51
CA SER A 127 5.03 -19.51 -1.56
C SER A 127 6.30 -19.29 -2.38
N LEU A 128 6.16 -18.70 -3.58
CA LEU A 128 7.30 -18.38 -4.44
C LEU A 128 8.33 -17.47 -3.75
N ILE A 129 7.86 -16.41 -3.09
CA ILE A 129 8.75 -15.49 -2.35
C ILE A 129 9.43 -16.22 -1.18
N CYS A 130 8.71 -17.05 -0.43
CA CYS A 130 9.28 -17.80 0.68
C CYS A 130 10.34 -18.80 0.21
N ASP A 131 10.10 -19.51 -0.90
CA ASP A 131 11.04 -20.46 -1.50
C ASP A 131 12.33 -19.76 -1.92
N GLU A 132 12.23 -18.61 -2.61
CA GLU A 132 13.41 -17.83 -3.00
C GLU A 132 14.13 -17.20 -1.79
N LEU A 133 13.40 -16.79 -0.75
CA LEU A 133 14.01 -16.35 0.50
C LEU A 133 14.79 -17.48 1.17
N ASN A 134 14.21 -18.68 1.31
CA ASN A 134 14.90 -19.84 1.87
C ASN A 134 16.16 -20.19 1.09
N ALA A 135 16.10 -20.18 -0.24
CA ALA A 135 17.27 -20.44 -1.08
C ALA A 135 18.33 -19.34 -0.94
N THR A 136 17.94 -18.07 -0.84
CA THR A 136 18.86 -16.96 -0.60
C THR A 136 19.52 -17.07 0.79
N LEU A 137 18.76 -17.42 1.82
CA LEU A 137 19.24 -17.60 3.20
C LEU A 137 20.17 -18.81 3.33
N TYR A 138 19.95 -19.86 2.55
CA TYR A 138 20.87 -20.99 2.47
C TYR A 138 22.25 -20.57 1.91
N GLU A 139 22.26 -19.73 0.87
CA GLU A 139 23.49 -19.23 0.25
C GLU A 139 24.15 -18.08 1.05
N GLN A 140 23.37 -17.34 1.85
CA GLN A 140 23.82 -16.21 2.66
C GLN A 140 23.24 -16.27 4.08
N SER A 141 23.72 -17.24 4.87
CA SER A 141 23.19 -17.55 6.20
C SER A 141 23.35 -16.46 7.25
N ILE A 142 24.16 -15.43 6.99
CA ILE A 142 24.40 -14.32 7.91
C ILE A 142 23.13 -13.52 8.24
N ILE A 143 22.13 -13.54 7.35
CA ILE A 143 20.83 -12.87 7.54
C ILE A 143 19.77 -13.80 8.15
N SER A 144 20.01 -15.13 8.20
CA SER A 144 19.05 -16.10 8.77
C SER A 144 18.56 -15.75 10.18
N PRO A 145 19.40 -15.26 11.12
CA PRO A 145 18.94 -14.83 12.45
C PRO A 145 17.94 -13.67 12.47
N TYR A 146 17.69 -13.01 11.33
CA TYR A 146 16.87 -11.80 11.24
C TYR A 146 15.53 -11.99 10.55
N VAL A 147 15.22 -13.19 10.06
CA VAL A 147 14.01 -13.47 9.26
C VAL A 147 13.32 -14.74 9.75
N CYS A 148 12.06 -14.60 10.14
CA CYS A 148 11.15 -15.72 10.32
C CYS A 148 9.79 -15.38 9.71
N LEU A 149 9.32 -16.22 8.78
CA LEU A 149 8.01 -16.07 8.14
C LEU A 149 7.09 -17.20 8.61
N VAL A 150 5.92 -16.82 9.10
CA VAL A 150 4.95 -17.76 9.65
C VAL A 150 3.56 -17.54 9.10
N ARG A 151 2.77 -18.61 9.12
CA ARG A 151 1.34 -18.59 8.81
C ARG A 151 0.58 -19.24 9.97
N TYR A 152 -0.39 -18.51 10.51
CA TYR A 152 -1.34 -19.00 11.51
C TYR A 152 -2.67 -18.25 11.37
N GLY A 153 -3.71 -18.80 12.00
CA GLY A 153 -5.07 -18.28 12.02
C GLY A 153 -5.24 -17.05 12.91
N ARG A 154 -6.35 -16.95 13.64
CA ARG A 154 -6.65 -15.79 14.51
C ARG A 154 -6.40 -16.10 15.99
N GLU A 155 -5.44 -16.97 16.28
CA GLU A 155 -5.13 -17.43 17.62
C GLU A 155 -4.60 -16.27 18.47
N LYS A 156 -5.41 -15.84 19.46
CA LYS A 156 -5.04 -14.73 20.35
C LYS A 156 -3.76 -15.04 21.14
N ALA A 157 -3.58 -16.28 21.59
CA ALA A 157 -2.41 -16.71 22.35
C ALA A 157 -1.10 -16.48 21.58
N VAL A 158 -1.09 -16.76 20.26
CA VAL A 158 0.08 -16.50 19.40
C VAL A 158 0.33 -14.99 19.27
N ASN A 159 -0.72 -14.20 19.04
CA ASN A 159 -0.59 -12.74 18.96
C ASN A 159 -0.09 -12.13 20.28
N ASP A 160 -0.60 -12.58 21.43
CA ASP A 160 -0.19 -12.15 22.76
C ASP A 160 1.29 -12.46 22.99
N MET A 161 1.71 -13.69 22.67
CA MET A 161 3.10 -14.13 22.81
C MET A 161 4.05 -13.30 21.94
N LEU A 162 3.77 -13.18 20.64
CA LEU A 162 4.64 -12.45 19.71
C LEU A 162 4.65 -10.94 19.98
N SER A 163 3.53 -10.37 20.42
CA SER A 163 3.44 -8.96 20.83
C SER A 163 4.23 -8.68 22.11
N ALA A 164 4.23 -9.62 23.06
CA ALA A 164 5.00 -9.48 24.29
C ALA A 164 6.52 -9.53 24.07
N TRP A 165 6.98 -10.11 22.96
CA TRP A 165 8.42 -10.20 22.63
C TRP A 165 8.95 -9.00 21.86
N CYS A 166 8.11 -8.37 21.03
CA CYS A 166 8.57 -7.40 20.06
C CYS A 166 8.77 -5.99 20.64
N GLN A 167 9.78 -5.29 20.14
CA GLN A 167 9.98 -3.86 20.42
C GLN A 167 9.15 -2.99 19.47
N THR A 168 8.78 -3.52 18.29
CA THR A 168 7.85 -2.85 17.38
C THR A 168 6.88 -3.86 16.79
N ARG A 169 5.59 -3.51 16.74
CA ARG A 169 4.57 -4.25 16.03
C ARG A 169 4.07 -3.44 14.85
N LEU A 170 3.97 -4.06 13.68
CA LEU A 170 3.45 -3.46 12.45
C LEU A 170 2.18 -4.23 12.05
N VAL A 171 1.04 -3.56 12.03
CA VAL A 171 -0.25 -4.19 11.75
C VAL A 171 -0.87 -3.56 10.52
N TRP A 172 -0.96 -4.36 9.46
CA TRP A 172 -1.59 -3.98 8.20
C TRP A 172 -2.95 -4.65 8.09
N GLY A 173 -4.03 -3.86 7.99
CA GLY A 173 -5.36 -4.43 7.81
C GLY A 173 -6.49 -3.46 8.13
N GLY A 174 -7.72 -3.99 8.07
CA GLY A 174 -8.89 -3.21 8.40
C GLY A 174 -8.95 -2.80 9.87
N ASP A 175 -9.71 -1.73 10.13
CA ASP A 175 -9.82 -1.11 11.45
C ASP A 175 -10.22 -2.11 12.56
N GLU A 176 -11.13 -3.04 12.27
CA GLU A 176 -11.54 -4.11 13.19
C GLU A 176 -10.40 -5.08 13.52
N THR A 177 -9.62 -5.48 12.51
CA THR A 177 -8.44 -6.35 12.69
C THR A 177 -7.41 -5.65 13.56
N ILE A 178 -7.10 -4.40 13.28
CA ILE A 178 -6.15 -3.60 14.07
C ILE A 178 -6.63 -3.46 15.51
N THR A 179 -7.91 -3.12 15.71
CA THR A 179 -8.52 -3.00 17.04
C THR A 179 -8.40 -4.30 17.83
N THR A 180 -8.63 -5.44 17.18
CA THR A 180 -8.51 -6.77 17.80
C THR A 180 -7.06 -7.09 18.16
N ILE A 181 -6.12 -6.88 17.24
CA ILE A 181 -4.69 -7.13 17.50
C ILE A 181 -4.17 -6.24 18.63
N ARG A 182 -4.63 -4.98 18.70
CA ARG A 182 -4.25 -4.02 19.75
C ARG A 182 -4.62 -4.44 21.17
N GLN A 183 -5.53 -5.39 21.33
CA GLN A 183 -5.82 -6.01 22.63
C GLN A 183 -4.70 -6.94 23.11
N SER A 184 -3.77 -7.32 22.23
CA SER A 184 -2.58 -8.10 22.59
C SER A 184 -1.54 -7.16 23.19
N PRO A 185 -1.13 -7.34 24.47
CA PRO A 185 -0.22 -6.41 25.14
C PRO A 185 1.15 -6.32 24.46
N LEU A 186 1.69 -5.11 24.40
CA LEU A 186 3.07 -4.85 23.99
C LEU A 186 3.96 -4.62 25.21
N LEU A 187 5.27 -4.66 25.01
CA LEU A 187 6.22 -4.14 25.99
C LEU A 187 5.89 -2.67 26.34
N PRO A 188 6.20 -2.18 27.56
CA PRO A 188 5.92 -0.79 27.94
C PRO A 188 6.53 0.28 27.02
N ARG A 189 7.64 -0.04 26.35
CA ARG A 189 8.30 0.82 25.35
C ARG A 189 8.05 0.37 23.90
N GLY A 190 7.17 -0.61 23.72
CA GLY A 190 6.81 -1.16 22.42
C GLY A 190 6.14 -0.09 21.56
N LEU A 191 6.51 -0.06 20.28
CA LEU A 191 5.91 0.81 19.29
C LEU A 191 4.86 0.03 18.48
N ASP A 192 3.69 0.61 18.25
CA ASP A 192 2.61 -0.03 17.49
C ASP A 192 2.27 0.78 16.25
N LEU A 193 2.78 0.35 15.09
CA LEU A 193 2.55 0.99 13.80
C LEU A 193 1.33 0.34 13.13
N ALA A 194 0.26 1.12 12.97
CA ALA A 194 -0.99 0.65 12.39
C ALA A 194 -1.22 1.27 11.01
N PHE A 195 -1.42 0.41 10.02
CA PHE A 195 -1.77 0.77 8.64
C PHE A 195 -3.23 0.37 8.42
N ALA A 196 -4.11 1.29 8.80
CA ALA A 196 -5.56 1.13 8.86
C ALA A 196 -6.23 1.27 7.48
N ASN A 197 -7.56 1.11 7.42
CA ASN A 197 -8.27 1.32 6.18
C ASN A 197 -8.12 2.77 5.69
N ARG A 198 -7.71 2.92 4.43
CA ARG A 198 -7.56 4.20 3.75
C ARG A 198 -8.38 4.27 2.46
N TYR A 199 -8.49 5.47 1.93
CA TYR A 199 -8.94 5.70 0.55
C TYR A 199 -7.98 6.65 -0.15
N SER A 200 -8.07 6.66 -1.48
CA SER A 200 -7.27 7.51 -2.34
C SER A 200 -8.13 8.15 -3.42
N LEU A 201 -7.63 9.26 -3.97
CA LEU A 201 -8.33 10.11 -4.95
C LEU A 201 -7.40 10.37 -6.13
N ALA A 202 -7.98 10.63 -7.30
CA ALA A 202 -7.26 11.13 -8.47
C ALA A 202 -7.65 12.57 -8.75
N LEU A 203 -6.67 13.44 -8.98
CA LEU A 203 -6.84 14.83 -9.38
C LEU A 203 -6.22 15.03 -10.77
N ILE A 204 -7.07 15.30 -11.75
CA ILE A 204 -6.68 15.42 -13.15
C ILE A 204 -6.93 16.85 -13.62
N ASP A 205 -5.87 17.54 -14.02
CA ASP A 205 -5.99 18.81 -14.73
C ASP A 205 -6.48 18.57 -16.16
N ALA A 206 -7.66 19.10 -16.48
CA ALA A 206 -8.35 18.84 -17.73
C ALA A 206 -7.56 19.37 -18.94
N SER A 207 -7.06 20.60 -18.84
CA SER A 207 -6.29 21.25 -19.92
C SER A 207 -5.00 20.47 -20.23
N SER A 208 -4.30 20.04 -19.19
CA SER A 208 -3.09 19.23 -19.30
C SER A 208 -3.38 17.87 -19.90
N TYR A 209 -4.45 17.19 -19.46
CA TYR A 209 -4.85 15.92 -20.05
C TYR A 209 -5.17 16.03 -21.55
N LEU A 210 -5.88 17.08 -21.97
CA LEU A 210 -6.20 17.29 -23.39
C LEU A 210 -4.95 17.49 -24.24
N SER A 211 -3.91 18.14 -23.69
CA SER A 211 -2.64 18.37 -24.37
C SER A 211 -1.79 17.09 -24.56
N ILE A 212 -2.01 16.05 -23.75
CA ILE A 212 -1.30 14.77 -23.85
C ILE A 212 -1.71 14.03 -25.12
N GLN A 213 -0.72 13.67 -25.94
CA GLN A 213 -0.91 12.89 -27.16
C GLN A 213 -1.13 11.41 -26.86
N ASP A 214 -0.30 10.81 -26.00
CA ASP A 214 -0.37 9.40 -25.64
C ASP A 214 -1.36 9.14 -24.48
N LYS A 215 -2.65 9.23 -24.80
CA LYS A 215 -3.76 8.97 -23.85
C LYS A 215 -3.86 7.50 -23.47
N GLN A 216 -3.42 6.59 -24.34
CA GLN A 216 -3.45 5.15 -24.10
C GLN A 216 -2.53 4.76 -22.92
N THR A 217 -1.32 5.31 -22.87
CA THR A 217 -0.42 5.08 -21.72
C THR A 217 -1.00 5.63 -20.41
N ILE A 218 -1.73 6.75 -20.45
CA ILE A 218 -2.42 7.27 -19.27
C ILE A 218 -3.53 6.32 -18.81
N ALA A 219 -4.33 5.80 -19.74
CA ALA A 219 -5.35 4.79 -19.44
C ALA A 219 -4.75 3.52 -18.82
N GLU A 220 -3.61 3.04 -19.34
CA GLU A 220 -2.89 1.91 -18.75
C GLU A 220 -2.39 2.20 -17.33
N ARG A 221 -1.80 3.39 -17.11
CA ARG A 221 -1.33 3.81 -15.79
C ARG A 221 -2.47 3.89 -14.77
N PHE A 222 -3.59 4.49 -15.16
CA PHE A 222 -4.77 4.55 -14.30
C PHE A 222 -5.39 3.17 -14.06
N TYR A 223 -5.34 2.27 -15.04
CA TYR A 223 -5.76 0.86 -14.89
C TYR A 223 -4.92 0.16 -13.83
N ASN A 224 -3.60 0.35 -13.85
CA ASN A 224 -2.72 -0.25 -12.86
C ASN A 224 -3.04 0.26 -11.44
N ASP A 225 -3.30 1.56 -11.28
CA ASP A 225 -3.68 2.14 -9.99
C ASP A 225 -5.04 1.64 -9.47
N THR A 226 -5.93 1.17 -10.35
CA THR A 226 -7.33 0.86 -10.01
C THR A 226 -7.67 -0.62 -10.22
N PHE A 227 -7.88 -1.05 -11.46
CA PHE A 227 -8.38 -2.37 -11.80
C PHE A 227 -7.43 -3.52 -11.49
N LEU A 228 -6.11 -3.31 -11.38
CA LEU A 228 -5.17 -4.38 -11.02
C LEU A 228 -5.52 -5.04 -9.67
N THR A 229 -6.07 -4.27 -8.75
CA THR A 229 -6.52 -4.75 -7.43
C THR A 229 -8.05 -4.69 -7.27
N ASP A 230 -8.79 -4.54 -8.37
CA ASP A 230 -10.24 -4.35 -8.37
C ASP A 230 -10.67 -3.12 -7.52
N GLN A 231 -9.82 -2.10 -7.44
CA GLN A 231 -9.93 -0.92 -6.55
C GLN A 231 -10.01 -1.25 -5.05
N ASN A 232 -9.55 -2.43 -4.63
CA ASN A 232 -9.57 -2.84 -3.22
C ASN A 232 -8.29 -2.45 -2.47
N ALA A 233 -7.25 -1.94 -3.14
CA ALA A 233 -6.08 -1.40 -2.45
C ALA A 233 -6.41 -0.05 -1.79
N CYS A 234 -5.78 0.21 -0.64
CA CYS A 234 -5.84 1.50 0.05
C CYS A 234 -5.41 2.68 -0.84
N THR A 235 -4.44 2.41 -1.72
CA THR A 235 -3.85 3.35 -2.66
C THR A 235 -4.69 3.58 -3.93
N SER A 236 -5.69 2.73 -4.19
CA SER A 236 -6.47 2.82 -5.43
C SER A 236 -7.41 4.02 -5.41
N PRO A 237 -7.35 4.91 -6.42
CA PRO A 237 -8.30 6.01 -6.54
C PRO A 237 -9.75 5.54 -6.63
N LYS A 238 -10.62 6.12 -5.79
CA LYS A 238 -12.07 5.85 -5.79
C LYS A 238 -12.92 7.07 -6.18
N LEU A 239 -12.34 8.27 -6.06
CA LEU A 239 -12.90 9.53 -6.54
C LEU A 239 -11.95 10.11 -7.60
N VAL A 240 -12.51 10.55 -8.73
CA VAL A 240 -11.78 11.25 -9.79
C VAL A 240 -12.27 12.70 -9.83
N ILE A 241 -11.39 13.63 -9.53
CA ILE A 241 -11.63 15.06 -9.59
C ILE A 241 -11.06 15.60 -10.90
N TRP A 242 -11.90 16.33 -11.64
CA TRP A 242 -11.53 17.02 -12.86
C TRP A 242 -11.37 18.49 -12.54
N LEU A 243 -10.14 18.99 -12.62
CA LEU A 243 -9.78 20.37 -12.34
C LEU A 243 -9.70 21.16 -13.64
N GLY A 244 -10.47 22.25 -13.75
CA GLY A 244 -10.43 23.12 -14.93
C GLY A 244 -11.76 23.80 -15.22
N LYS A 245 -11.86 24.43 -16.39
CA LYS A 245 -13.11 25.05 -16.85
C LYS A 245 -14.10 23.98 -17.31
N GLU A 246 -15.39 24.31 -17.28
CA GLU A 246 -16.47 23.39 -17.60
C GLU A 246 -16.27 22.69 -18.95
N GLU A 247 -16.10 23.45 -20.03
CA GLU A 247 -15.88 22.92 -21.38
C GLU A 247 -14.66 21.96 -21.46
N GLU A 248 -13.54 22.35 -20.86
CA GLU A 248 -12.31 21.53 -20.85
C GLU A 248 -12.51 20.24 -20.05
N THR A 249 -13.17 20.32 -18.89
CA THR A 249 -13.45 19.14 -18.05
C THR A 249 -14.40 18.17 -18.74
N GLU A 250 -15.42 18.66 -19.47
CA GLU A 250 -16.32 17.81 -20.24
C GLU A 250 -15.59 17.06 -21.35
N GLU A 251 -14.77 17.76 -22.14
CA GLU A 251 -14.00 17.17 -23.23
C GLU A 251 -12.97 16.16 -22.71
N ALA A 252 -12.21 16.54 -21.68
CA ALA A 252 -11.19 15.69 -21.05
C ALA A 252 -11.80 14.40 -20.52
N ARG A 253 -12.94 14.50 -19.82
CA ARG A 253 -13.70 13.34 -19.30
C ARG A 253 -14.12 12.40 -20.41
N ALA A 254 -14.72 12.93 -21.47
CA ALA A 254 -15.18 12.12 -22.58
C ALA A 254 -14.03 11.31 -23.20
N GLN A 255 -12.89 11.96 -23.46
CA GLN A 255 -11.72 11.31 -24.05
C GLN A 255 -11.09 10.30 -23.10
N PHE A 256 -10.87 10.66 -21.83
CA PHE A 256 -10.26 9.78 -20.83
C PHE A 256 -11.06 8.51 -20.59
N TRP A 257 -12.36 8.64 -20.32
CA TRP A 257 -13.18 7.47 -20.00
C TRP A 257 -13.42 6.57 -21.20
N THR A 258 -13.39 7.13 -22.42
CA THR A 258 -13.41 6.33 -23.66
C THR A 258 -12.15 5.47 -23.75
N GLU A 259 -10.97 6.09 -23.64
CA GLU A 259 -9.69 5.38 -23.75
C GLU A 259 -9.52 4.35 -22.61
N PHE A 260 -9.86 4.75 -21.39
CA PHE A 260 -9.85 3.86 -20.23
C PHE A 260 -10.81 2.69 -20.37
N GLY A 261 -12.02 2.93 -20.89
CA GLY A 261 -13.01 1.88 -21.15
C GLY A 261 -12.52 0.87 -22.19
N VAL A 262 -11.94 1.34 -23.30
CA VAL A 262 -11.35 0.49 -24.35
C VAL A 262 -10.21 -0.36 -23.80
N PHE A 263 -9.31 0.23 -23.00
CA PHE A 263 -8.20 -0.51 -22.40
C PHE A 263 -8.71 -1.55 -21.39
N SER A 264 -9.63 -1.16 -20.51
CA SER A 264 -10.16 -2.00 -19.45
C SER A 264 -10.93 -3.21 -19.99
N GLN A 265 -11.70 -3.04 -21.08
CA GLN A 265 -12.47 -4.11 -21.69
C GLN A 265 -11.59 -5.28 -22.18
N LYS A 266 -10.32 -5.01 -22.50
CA LYS A 266 -9.36 -6.03 -22.96
C LYS A 266 -8.74 -6.85 -21.82
N LYS A 267 -8.71 -6.30 -20.60
CA LYS A 267 -7.90 -6.84 -19.49
C LYS A 267 -8.69 -7.19 -18.23
N TYR A 268 -9.87 -6.61 -18.03
CA TYR A 268 -10.66 -6.80 -16.81
C TYR A 268 -11.95 -7.56 -17.08
N GLU A 269 -12.14 -8.66 -16.35
CA GLU A 269 -13.37 -9.46 -16.37
C GLU A 269 -14.29 -9.02 -15.24
N LEU A 270 -15.43 -8.42 -15.59
CA LEU A 270 -16.40 -7.98 -14.59
C LEU A 270 -17.26 -9.14 -14.10
N GLN A 271 -17.14 -9.45 -12.81
CA GLN A 271 -18.01 -10.44 -12.17
C GLN A 271 -19.43 -9.90 -11.97
N ALA A 272 -20.43 -10.78 -12.17
CA ALA A 272 -21.85 -10.42 -12.03
C ALA A 272 -22.19 -9.83 -10.64
N VAL A 273 -21.63 -10.38 -9.56
CA VAL A 273 -21.84 -9.88 -8.20
C VAL A 273 -21.33 -8.44 -8.02
N VAL A 274 -20.20 -8.10 -8.66
CA VAL A 274 -19.64 -6.74 -8.63
C VAL A 274 -20.55 -5.78 -9.40
N ALA A 275 -21.10 -6.19 -10.54
CA ALA A 275 -22.06 -5.39 -11.30
C ALA A 275 -23.31 -5.06 -10.47
N VAL A 276 -23.90 -6.05 -9.80
CA VAL A 276 -25.07 -5.85 -8.93
C VAL A 276 -24.74 -4.94 -7.76
N ARG A 277 -23.59 -5.15 -7.09
CA ARG A 277 -23.15 -4.32 -5.96
C ARG A 277 -23.02 -2.84 -6.35
N LYS A 278 -22.48 -2.54 -7.52
CA LYS A 278 -22.36 -1.17 -8.04
C LYS A 278 -23.72 -0.50 -8.23
N LEU A 279 -24.70 -1.23 -8.74
CA LEU A 279 -26.06 -0.73 -8.88
C LEU A 279 -26.70 -0.46 -7.51
N THR A 280 -26.60 -1.40 -6.57
CA THR A 280 -27.11 -1.22 -5.19
C THR A 280 -26.47 0.00 -4.52
N GLN A 281 -25.16 0.17 -4.68
CA GLN A 281 -24.42 1.29 -4.14
C GLN A 281 -24.88 2.63 -4.73
N PHE A 282 -25.04 2.70 -6.06
CA PHE A 282 -25.61 3.88 -6.71
C PHE A 282 -27.02 4.19 -6.22
N CYS A 283 -27.93 3.22 -6.16
CA CYS A 283 -29.29 3.45 -5.69
C CYS A 283 -29.32 3.96 -4.23
N THR A 284 -28.45 3.41 -3.37
CA THR A 284 -28.32 3.86 -1.97
C THR A 284 -27.82 5.30 -1.89
N LEU A 285 -26.80 5.64 -2.68
CA LEU A 285 -26.27 6.99 -2.76
C LEU A 285 -27.31 7.99 -3.29
N SER A 286 -27.98 7.68 -4.40
CA SER A 286 -29.01 8.55 -5.00
C SER A 286 -30.24 8.73 -4.11
N ALA A 287 -30.55 7.75 -3.23
CA ALA A 287 -31.60 7.90 -2.23
C ALA A 287 -31.17 8.77 -1.04
N SER A 288 -29.86 8.95 -0.82
CA SER A 288 -29.31 9.65 0.35
C SER A 288 -28.85 11.08 0.04
N ILE A 289 -28.49 11.35 -1.22
CA ILE A 289 -27.89 12.62 -1.64
C ILE A 289 -28.57 13.08 -2.94
N GLU A 290 -29.05 14.33 -2.94
CA GLU A 290 -29.62 14.97 -4.14
C GLU A 290 -28.53 15.34 -5.16
N GLY A 291 -28.90 15.46 -6.43
CA GLY A 291 -27.99 15.92 -7.49
C GLY A 291 -27.05 14.84 -8.06
N VAL A 292 -27.04 13.64 -7.47
CA VAL A 292 -26.22 12.52 -7.94
C VAL A 292 -26.66 12.03 -9.32
N LYS A 293 -25.73 11.95 -10.28
CA LYS A 293 -26.01 11.52 -11.66
C LYS A 293 -25.07 10.39 -12.09
N LYS A 294 -25.63 9.31 -12.63
CA LYS A 294 -24.83 8.31 -13.35
C LYS A 294 -24.46 8.87 -14.72
N THR A 295 -23.17 8.97 -15.02
CA THR A 295 -22.65 9.56 -16.27
C THR A 295 -22.03 8.54 -17.21
N SER A 296 -21.88 7.28 -16.79
CA SER A 296 -21.47 6.20 -17.68
C SER A 296 -22.65 5.56 -18.42
N ASP A 297 -22.35 4.93 -19.54
CA ASP A 297 -23.33 4.22 -20.36
C ASP A 297 -23.93 2.98 -19.64
N SER A 298 -24.77 2.23 -20.34
CA SER A 298 -25.42 1.03 -19.77
C SER A 298 -24.43 -0.11 -19.45
N ARG A 299 -23.17 -0.04 -19.92
CA ARG A 299 -22.14 -1.02 -19.61
C ARG A 299 -21.70 -0.82 -18.16
N ASN A 300 -21.72 -1.90 -17.40
CA ASN A 300 -21.33 -1.86 -15.99
C ASN A 300 -19.82 -1.85 -15.77
N LEU A 301 -18.98 -1.94 -16.80
CA LEU A 301 -17.52 -2.04 -16.65
C LEU A 301 -16.93 -0.85 -15.88
N VAL A 302 -17.18 0.36 -16.36
CA VAL A 302 -16.77 1.62 -15.72
C VAL A 302 -18.04 2.35 -15.30
N PHE A 303 -18.37 2.28 -14.02
CA PHE A 303 -19.56 2.85 -13.41
C PHE A 303 -19.21 4.22 -12.82
N ARG A 304 -19.67 5.30 -13.45
CA ARG A 304 -19.31 6.67 -13.07
C ARG A 304 -20.48 7.41 -12.47
N VAL A 305 -20.25 8.04 -11.33
CA VAL A 305 -21.26 8.77 -10.57
C VAL A 305 -20.77 10.18 -10.30
N LEU A 306 -21.35 11.15 -10.98
CA LEU A 306 -21.07 12.57 -10.81
C LEU A 306 -21.79 13.11 -9.57
N LEU A 307 -21.02 13.83 -8.75
CA LEU A 307 -21.48 14.51 -7.55
C LEU A 307 -21.50 16.02 -7.80
N ASP A 308 -22.52 16.70 -7.26
CA ASP A 308 -22.62 18.16 -7.32
C ASP A 308 -21.78 18.85 -6.23
N LYS A 309 -21.42 18.13 -5.16
CA LYS A 309 -20.62 18.64 -4.03
C LYS A 309 -19.80 17.55 -3.36
N LEU A 310 -18.71 17.96 -2.72
CA LEU A 310 -17.90 17.12 -1.84
C LEU A 310 -18.15 17.48 -0.37
N ASP A 311 -18.13 16.47 0.49
CA ASP A 311 -18.20 16.61 1.94
C ASP A 311 -17.36 15.53 2.65
N GLY A 312 -17.24 15.64 3.98
CA GLY A 312 -16.47 14.68 4.79
C GLY A 312 -17.04 13.25 4.81
N LYS A 313 -18.23 13.02 4.26
CA LYS A 313 -18.88 11.70 4.17
C LYS A 313 -18.83 11.12 2.76
N THR A 314 -18.38 11.87 1.76
CA THR A 314 -18.40 11.46 0.34
C THR A 314 -17.73 10.11 0.13
N MET A 315 -16.60 9.87 0.80
CA MET A 315 -15.84 8.61 0.64
C MET A 315 -16.49 7.40 1.32
N ASN A 316 -17.53 7.59 2.14
CA ASN A 316 -18.34 6.47 2.65
C ASN A 316 -19.17 5.80 1.53
N HIS A 317 -19.36 6.51 0.41
CA HIS A 317 -20.08 6.01 -0.76
C HIS A 317 -19.14 5.46 -1.84
N ALA A 318 -17.82 5.43 -1.58
CA ALA A 318 -16.84 4.90 -2.51
C ALA A 318 -17.00 3.39 -2.71
N GLY A 319 -16.86 2.93 -3.95
CA GLY A 319 -17.04 1.52 -4.33
C GLY A 319 -15.74 0.84 -4.74
N ALA A 320 -15.90 -0.30 -5.41
CA ALA A 320 -14.82 -1.10 -5.97
C ALA A 320 -15.25 -1.70 -7.32
N GLY A 321 -14.29 -2.26 -8.06
CA GLY A 321 -14.54 -2.93 -9.34
C GLY A 321 -15.09 -2.04 -10.43
N GLY A 322 -14.51 -0.85 -10.58
CA GLY A 322 -14.83 0.13 -11.62
C GLY A 322 -15.89 1.12 -11.20
N TYR A 323 -16.18 1.27 -9.91
CA TYR A 323 -17.10 2.27 -9.40
C TYR A 323 -16.32 3.54 -9.03
N PHE A 324 -16.54 4.60 -9.78
CA PHE A 324 -15.85 5.86 -9.61
C PHE A 324 -16.85 6.96 -9.28
N LEU A 325 -16.62 7.62 -8.15
CA LEU A 325 -17.19 8.93 -7.91
C LEU A 325 -16.46 9.94 -8.79
N GLU A 326 -17.16 10.95 -9.30
CA GLU A 326 -16.59 12.06 -10.07
C GLU A 326 -17.02 13.39 -9.46
N TYR A 327 -16.11 14.37 -9.53
CA TYR A 327 -16.39 15.76 -9.17
C TYR A 327 -15.71 16.71 -10.15
N LEU A 328 -16.36 17.82 -10.50
CA LEU A 328 -15.80 18.88 -11.35
C LEU A 328 -15.40 20.04 -10.44
N ALA A 329 -14.10 20.23 -10.26
CA ALA A 329 -13.55 21.30 -9.44
C ALA A 329 -13.08 22.45 -10.34
N ARG A 330 -13.38 23.68 -9.96
CA ARG A 330 -12.79 24.88 -10.57
C ARG A 330 -11.46 25.20 -9.90
N GLU A 331 -11.42 25.04 -8.58
CA GLU A 331 -10.23 25.27 -7.76
C GLU A 331 -9.85 24.04 -6.94
N ILE A 332 -8.55 23.91 -6.65
CA ILE A 332 -8.03 22.76 -5.91
C ILE A 332 -8.61 22.66 -4.50
N ASP A 333 -8.88 23.79 -3.84
CA ASP A 333 -9.38 23.84 -2.46
C ASP A 333 -10.74 23.14 -2.29
N GLU A 334 -11.50 22.96 -3.36
CA GLU A 334 -12.79 22.25 -3.33
C GLU A 334 -12.64 20.78 -2.94
N ILE A 335 -11.43 20.20 -3.06
CA ILE A 335 -11.15 18.82 -2.60
C ILE A 335 -10.91 18.74 -1.09
N TYR A 336 -10.78 19.87 -0.39
CA TYR A 336 -10.51 19.91 1.04
C TYR A 336 -11.45 19.02 1.87
N PRO A 337 -12.78 18.99 1.66
CA PRO A 337 -13.68 18.18 2.50
C PRO A 337 -13.36 16.68 2.48
N VAL A 338 -12.85 16.15 1.37
CA VAL A 338 -12.45 14.73 1.26
C VAL A 338 -10.99 14.50 1.65
N CYS A 339 -10.14 15.52 1.56
CA CYS A 339 -8.75 15.45 2.02
C CYS A 339 -8.62 15.64 3.54
N ASN A 340 -9.50 16.43 4.16
CA ASN A 340 -9.53 16.71 5.59
C ASN A 340 -10.15 15.57 6.39
N ASN A 341 -9.56 14.39 6.24
CA ASN A 341 -9.90 13.18 6.94
C ASN A 341 -8.65 12.30 6.95
N SER A 342 -8.22 11.87 8.13
CA SER A 342 -7.04 11.01 8.32
C SER A 342 -7.04 9.68 7.56
N ARG A 343 -8.16 9.27 6.93
CA ARG A 343 -8.21 8.10 6.04
C ARG A 343 -7.81 8.41 4.60
N CYS A 344 -7.73 9.67 4.19
CA CYS A 344 -7.23 10.05 2.87
C CYS A 344 -5.71 9.80 2.83
N GLN A 345 -5.28 8.78 2.09
CA GLN A 345 -3.87 8.39 2.03
C GLN A 345 -3.18 8.99 0.81
N THR A 346 -3.62 8.61 -0.40
CA THR A 346 -2.94 9.00 -1.64
C THR A 346 -3.78 9.95 -2.47
N LEU A 347 -3.16 11.06 -2.89
CA LEU A 347 -3.66 11.92 -3.97
C LEU A 347 -2.84 11.65 -5.22
N SER A 348 -3.42 10.92 -6.18
CA SER A 348 -2.76 10.68 -7.47
C SER A 348 -3.02 11.85 -8.42
N THR A 349 -2.00 12.44 -9.03
CA THR A 349 -2.15 13.64 -9.87
C THR A 349 -1.82 13.37 -11.34
N LEU A 350 -2.46 14.13 -12.23
CA LEU A 350 -2.11 14.21 -13.64
C LEU A 350 -2.21 15.65 -14.11
N GLY A 351 -1.10 16.22 -14.57
CA GLY A 351 -1.07 17.58 -15.12
C GLY A 351 -1.21 18.72 -14.10
N VAL A 352 -1.27 18.40 -12.81
CA VAL A 352 -1.35 19.41 -11.74
C VAL A 352 0.07 19.79 -11.30
N ASP A 353 0.36 21.09 -11.29
CA ASP A 353 1.63 21.61 -10.82
C ASP A 353 1.87 21.27 -9.34
N ILE A 354 3.08 20.81 -9.02
CA ILE A 354 3.49 20.48 -7.66
C ILE A 354 3.44 21.71 -6.75
N GLU A 355 3.71 22.90 -7.29
CA GLU A 355 3.62 24.13 -6.48
C GLU A 355 2.18 24.44 -6.07
N ARG A 356 1.21 24.14 -6.94
CA ARG A 356 -0.22 24.27 -6.60
C ARG A 356 -0.64 23.27 -5.52
N ILE A 357 -0.12 22.04 -5.59
CA ILE A 357 -0.33 21.04 -4.52
C ILE A 357 0.30 21.52 -3.21
N ASN A 358 1.55 22.01 -3.24
CA ASN A 358 2.26 22.47 -2.05
C ASN A 358 1.53 23.65 -1.39
N ALA A 359 1.03 24.60 -2.19
CA ALA A 359 0.22 25.72 -1.70
C ALA A 359 -1.03 25.21 -0.99
N PHE A 360 -1.81 24.32 -1.62
CA PHE A 360 -2.99 23.70 -1.00
C PHE A 360 -2.65 23.00 0.33
N LEU A 361 -1.59 22.20 0.38
CA LEU A 361 -1.18 21.50 1.61
C LEU A 361 -0.74 22.47 2.71
N ALA A 362 -0.04 23.55 2.36
CA ALA A 362 0.45 24.55 3.31
C ALA A 362 -0.67 25.44 3.87
N GLU A 363 -1.62 25.83 3.02
CA GLU A 363 -2.74 26.72 3.36
C GLU A 363 -3.87 25.98 4.05
N CYS A 364 -4.36 24.88 3.47
CA CYS A 364 -5.51 24.15 3.99
C CYS A 364 -5.15 23.13 5.08
N ARG A 365 -3.92 22.59 5.08
CA ARG A 365 -3.42 21.61 6.06
C ARG A 365 -4.41 20.48 6.37
N PRO A 366 -4.85 19.74 5.35
CA PRO A 366 -5.81 18.64 5.56
C PRO A 366 -5.26 17.60 6.54
N GLU A 367 -6.15 16.95 7.30
CA GLU A 367 -5.77 15.85 8.20
C GLU A 367 -5.16 14.63 7.49
N GLY A 368 -5.47 14.42 6.20
CA GLY A 368 -4.93 13.34 5.39
C GLY A 368 -4.01 13.84 4.27
N VAL A 369 -3.97 13.09 3.17
CA VAL A 369 -3.02 13.25 2.05
C VAL A 369 -1.59 12.98 2.51
N ASP A 370 -1.37 11.76 2.98
CA ASP A 370 -0.05 11.24 3.38
C ASP A 370 0.95 11.17 2.21
N ARG A 371 0.44 11.12 0.98
CA ARG A 371 1.25 10.91 -0.22
C ARG A 371 0.61 11.55 -1.45
N VAL A 372 1.43 12.26 -2.23
CA VAL A 372 1.08 12.76 -3.56
C VAL A 372 1.98 12.10 -4.59
N VAL A 373 1.40 11.47 -5.61
CA VAL A 373 2.16 10.80 -6.68
C VAL A 373 1.49 10.94 -8.04
N PRO A 374 2.20 10.80 -9.15
CA PRO A 374 1.57 10.76 -10.46
C PRO A 374 0.63 9.55 -10.64
N ILE A 375 -0.35 9.66 -11.53
CA ILE A 375 -1.10 8.50 -12.00
C ILE A 375 -0.14 7.43 -12.59
N GLY A 376 -0.39 6.17 -12.23
CA GLY A 376 0.41 4.98 -12.50
C GLY A 376 1.43 4.65 -11.41
N LYS A 377 1.44 5.40 -10.30
CA LYS A 377 2.43 5.28 -9.23
C LYS A 377 1.83 5.03 -7.86
N THR A 378 0.52 4.87 -7.73
CA THR A 378 -0.13 4.70 -6.41
C THR A 378 0.33 3.44 -5.69
N MET A 379 0.72 2.39 -6.42
CA MET A 379 1.21 1.15 -5.83
C MET A 379 2.73 1.12 -5.57
N ASP A 380 3.49 2.15 -5.98
CA ASP A 380 4.94 2.19 -5.79
C ASP A 380 5.27 2.35 -4.29
N PHE A 381 5.56 1.24 -3.62
CA PHE A 381 5.86 1.22 -2.19
C PHE A 381 7.16 1.97 -1.87
N GLY A 382 7.12 2.82 -0.85
CA GLY A 382 8.25 3.60 -0.35
C GLY A 382 8.58 3.29 1.11
N LEU A 383 9.77 3.68 1.56
CA LEU A 383 10.11 3.65 3.00
C LEU A 383 9.39 4.75 3.80
N GLN A 384 8.78 5.70 3.10
CA GLN A 384 7.79 6.63 3.64
C GLN A 384 6.42 6.19 3.10
N TRP A 385 5.53 5.81 4.01
CA TRP A 385 4.24 5.20 3.68
C TRP A 385 3.20 5.50 4.75
N ASP A 386 1.99 5.91 4.35
CA ASP A 386 0.88 6.27 5.25
C ASP A 386 1.27 7.27 6.34
N GLY A 387 2.08 8.27 5.97
CA GLY A 387 2.57 9.31 6.90
C GLY A 387 3.67 8.82 7.84
N TYR A 388 4.06 7.55 7.78
CA TYR A 388 5.16 7.01 8.57
C TYR A 388 6.47 7.01 7.77
N ASP A 389 7.54 7.47 8.41
CA ASP A 389 8.89 7.17 7.98
C ASP A 389 9.36 5.86 8.63
N LEU A 390 9.33 4.76 7.87
CA LEU A 390 9.57 3.42 8.40
C LEU A 390 10.99 3.26 8.94
N ILE A 391 11.99 3.89 8.33
CA ILE A 391 13.38 3.77 8.80
C ILE A 391 13.54 4.49 10.14
N TYR A 392 13.01 5.70 10.28
CA TYR A 392 13.09 6.40 11.55
C TYR A 392 12.21 5.79 12.64
N MET A 393 11.03 5.28 12.29
CA MET A 393 10.14 4.63 13.26
C MET A 393 10.67 3.28 13.72
N LEU A 394 11.31 2.50 12.84
CA LEU A 394 11.87 1.18 13.18
C LEU A 394 13.29 1.23 13.77
N THR A 395 13.84 2.43 13.94
CA THR A 395 15.14 2.64 14.59
C THR A 395 14.99 3.41 15.89
N ARG A 396 16.01 3.31 16.74
CA ARG A 396 16.18 4.15 17.95
C ARG A 396 17.43 5.01 17.81
N CYS A 397 17.38 6.20 18.39
CA CYS A 397 18.54 7.07 18.52
C CYS A 397 19.37 6.69 19.76
N VAL A 398 20.68 6.77 19.63
CA VAL A 398 21.66 6.69 20.72
C VAL A 398 22.28 8.08 20.82
N VAL A 399 22.10 8.71 21.97
CA VAL A 399 22.76 9.98 22.31
C VAL A 399 24.00 9.64 23.13
N ILE A 400 25.15 10.19 22.76
CA ILE A 400 26.44 10.00 23.43
C ILE A 400 26.85 11.32 24.07
#